data_AF-A0A501XXW4-F1
#
_entry.id   AF-A0A501XXW4-F1
#
_cell.length_a   1.000
_cell.length_b   1.000
_cell.length_c   1.000
_cell.angle_alpha   90.00
_cell.angle_beta   90.00
_cell.angle_gamma   90.00
#
_symmetry.space_group_name_H-M   'P 1'
#
loop_
_entity.id
_entity.type
_entity.pdbx_description
1 polymer ?
#
loop_
_entity_poly.entity_id
_entity_poly.type
_entity_poly.pdbx_seq_one_letter_code
_entity_poly.pdbx_strand_id
1 'polypeptide(L)'
;MAPVPEIPADVRAAVRALSTEQVRDALSAEDALMAARLHANDTQRNARALEVMRATGQSLAQWQAAPPQGGLLGQVELRPLVIDIPRDLLVQRIDRRIEAMWQSGALEEVRRLAARNLSQTLPVMRAIGVPPLLALLRGEVQVAEMIERWRLDTRQYAKRQATWARNQTGGWPRIVTRPI
;
A
#
# COMPACT_ATOMS: atom_id res chain seq x y z
N MET A 1 -11.67 0.54 14.58
CA MET A 1 -10.20 0.36 14.41
C MET A 1 -9.58 0.02 15.76
N ALA A 2 -8.36 -0.54 15.80
CA ALA A 2 -7.63 -0.67 17.07
C ALA A 2 -7.45 0.74 17.67
N PRO A 3 -7.80 0.99 18.94
CA PRO A 3 -7.84 2.33 19.52
C PRO A 3 -6.45 2.83 19.93
N VAL A 4 -5.46 2.70 19.04
CA VAL A 4 -4.10 3.20 19.28
C VAL A 4 -4.16 4.73 19.28
N PRO A 5 -3.65 5.41 20.34
CA PRO A 5 -3.61 6.87 20.38
C PRO A 5 -2.72 7.43 19.26
N GLU A 6 -2.88 8.73 18.99
CA GLU A 6 -1.99 9.39 18.03
C GLU A 6 -0.53 9.32 18.51
N ILE A 7 0.36 8.89 17.61
CA ILE A 7 1.78 8.75 17.93
C ILE A 7 2.46 10.12 17.77
N PRO A 8 3.14 10.61 18.83
CA PRO A 8 3.89 11.85 18.78
C PRO A 8 4.87 11.91 17.58
N ALA A 9 5.01 13.09 16.99
CA ALA A 9 5.77 13.26 15.75
C ALA A 9 7.28 13.00 15.95
N ASP A 10 7.80 13.33 17.13
CA ASP A 10 9.17 13.08 17.58
C ASP A 10 9.47 11.58 17.70
N VAL A 11 8.55 10.79 18.26
CA VAL A 11 8.69 9.32 18.33
C VAL A 11 8.75 8.72 16.92
N ARG A 12 7.86 9.16 16.03
CA ARG A 12 7.89 8.74 14.61
C ARG A 12 9.19 9.13 13.93
N ALA A 13 9.68 10.35 14.15
CA ALA A 13 10.94 10.82 13.58
C ALA A 13 12.14 10.00 14.10
N ALA A 14 12.19 9.73 15.40
CA ALA A 14 13.24 8.94 16.02
C ALA A 14 13.27 7.50 15.48
N VAL A 15 12.12 6.83 15.38
CA VAL A 15 12.06 5.47 14.81
C VAL A 15 12.44 5.46 13.32
N ARG A 16 12.02 6.47 12.54
CA ARG A 16 12.39 6.59 11.11
C ARG A 16 13.86 6.87 10.87
N ALA A 17 14.56 7.43 11.87
CA ALA A 17 16.00 7.67 11.79
C ALA A 17 16.84 6.39 12.02
N LEU A 18 16.23 5.32 12.56
CA LEU A 18 16.89 4.04 12.76
C LEU A 18 17.00 3.25 11.45
N SER A 19 18.07 2.46 11.34
CA SER A 19 18.19 1.43 10.31
C SER A 19 17.17 0.31 10.54
N THR A 20 16.88 -0.47 9.49
CA THR A 20 16.00 -1.65 9.60
C THR A 20 16.46 -2.63 10.67
N GLU A 21 17.77 -2.85 10.78
CA GLU A 21 18.38 -3.73 11.78
C GLU A 21 18.19 -3.17 13.18
N GLN A 22 18.45 -1.88 13.38
CA GLN A 22 18.23 -1.20 14.66
C GLN A 22 16.75 -1.24 15.09
N VAL A 23 15.81 -1.06 14.15
CA VAL A 23 14.38 -1.22 14.42
C VAL A 23 14.08 -2.65 14.85
N ARG A 24 14.66 -3.64 14.18
CA ARG A 24 14.43 -5.05 14.48
C ARG A 24 14.94 -5.43 15.87
N ASP A 25 16.15 -4.99 16.22
CA ASP A 25 16.77 -5.27 17.51
C ASP A 25 16.01 -4.58 18.65
N ALA A 26 15.68 -3.30 18.46
CA ALA A 26 14.86 -2.56 19.41
C ALA A 26 13.49 -3.22 19.60
N LEU A 27 12.83 -3.65 18.52
CA LEU A 27 11.54 -4.35 18.63
C LEU A 27 11.66 -5.69 19.35
N SER A 28 12.73 -6.47 19.11
CA SER A 28 12.99 -7.71 19.87
C SER A 28 13.12 -7.45 21.37
N ALA A 29 13.81 -6.38 21.74
CA ALA A 29 14.07 -6.04 23.15
C ALA A 29 12.84 -5.44 23.84
N GLU A 30 12.11 -4.57 23.14
CA GLU A 30 11.02 -3.78 23.72
C GLU A 30 9.64 -4.48 23.57
N ASP A 31 9.40 -5.21 22.47
CA ASP A 31 8.13 -5.88 22.16
C ASP A 31 8.35 -7.26 21.54
N ALA A 32 8.82 -8.22 22.36
CA ALA A 32 9.07 -9.60 21.95
C ALA A 32 7.82 -10.27 21.31
N LEU A 33 6.61 -9.86 21.71
CA LEU A 33 5.36 -10.39 21.18
C LEU A 33 5.16 -9.99 19.70
N MET A 34 5.34 -8.71 19.37
CA MET A 34 5.26 -8.27 17.96
C MET A 34 6.47 -8.74 17.15
N ALA A 35 7.66 -8.77 17.75
CA ALA A 35 8.87 -9.28 17.11
C ALA A 35 8.74 -10.75 16.65
N ALA A 36 8.02 -11.58 17.41
CA ALA A 36 7.74 -12.98 17.02
C ALA A 36 6.68 -13.10 15.92
N ARG A 37 5.74 -12.14 15.82
CA ARG A 37 4.63 -12.17 14.84
C ARG A 37 5.02 -11.58 13.49
N LEU A 38 5.93 -10.61 13.47
CA LEU A 38 6.32 -9.90 12.26
C LEU A 38 7.56 -10.52 11.63
N HIS A 39 7.54 -10.65 10.30
CA HIS A 39 8.73 -11.03 9.56
C HIS A 39 9.76 -9.90 9.61
N ALA A 40 11.05 -10.21 9.78
CA ALA A 40 12.11 -9.20 9.93
C ALA A 40 12.19 -8.22 8.74
N ASN A 41 11.91 -8.71 7.53
CA ASN A 41 11.91 -7.89 6.31
C ASN A 41 10.66 -7.00 6.16
N ASP A 42 9.65 -7.10 7.03
CA ASP A 42 8.47 -6.21 6.99
C ASP A 42 8.77 -4.89 7.72
N THR A 43 9.68 -4.10 7.13
CA THR A 43 10.28 -2.92 7.77
C THR A 43 9.23 -1.92 8.25
N GLN A 44 8.16 -1.74 7.47
CA GLN A 44 7.07 -0.83 7.81
C GLN A 44 6.27 -1.30 9.03
N ARG A 45 5.92 -2.59 9.12
CA ARG A 45 5.18 -3.11 10.27
C ARG A 45 6.06 -3.18 11.52
N ASN A 46 7.33 -3.52 11.38
CA ASN A 46 8.27 -3.52 12.51
C ASN A 46 8.43 -2.10 13.08
N ALA A 47 8.68 -1.10 12.21
CA ALA A 47 8.76 0.30 12.63
C ALA A 47 7.46 0.75 13.31
N ARG A 48 6.29 0.42 12.73
CA ARG A 48 5.01 0.78 13.34
C ARG A 48 4.79 0.14 14.71
N ALA A 49 5.16 -1.13 14.88
CA ALA A 49 5.06 -1.81 16.17
C ALA A 49 5.95 -1.12 17.22
N LEU A 50 7.17 -0.75 16.84
CA LEU A 50 8.12 -0.05 17.69
C LEU A 50 7.64 1.37 18.04
N GLU A 51 7.11 2.12 17.06
CA GLU A 51 6.49 3.43 17.29
C GLU A 51 5.39 3.34 18.36
N VAL A 52 4.52 2.33 18.27
CA VAL A 52 3.42 2.13 19.22
C VAL A 52 3.93 1.75 20.60
N MET A 53 4.89 0.82 20.68
CA MET A 53 5.50 0.40 21.94
C MET A 53 6.16 1.61 22.63
N ARG A 54 6.97 2.39 21.92
CA ARG A 54 7.66 3.55 22.50
C ARG A 54 6.75 4.70 22.89
N ALA A 55 5.65 4.91 22.16
CA ALA A 55 4.71 5.98 22.47
C ALA A 55 3.74 5.62 23.60
N THR A 56 3.39 4.34 23.75
CA THR A 56 2.31 3.92 24.67
C THR A 56 2.78 3.04 25.81
N GLY A 57 4.00 2.51 25.75
CA GLY A 57 4.49 1.46 26.65
C GLY A 57 3.77 0.11 26.47
N GLN A 58 2.89 0.00 25.47
CA GLN A 58 2.04 -1.16 25.26
C GLN A 58 2.21 -1.73 23.85
N SER A 59 2.31 -3.05 23.77
CA SER A 59 2.47 -3.76 22.49
C SER A 59 1.29 -3.52 21.54
N LEU A 60 1.60 -3.32 20.26
CA LEU A 60 0.58 -3.21 19.21
C LEU A 60 -0.33 -4.44 19.14
N ALA A 61 0.18 -5.63 19.49
CA ALA A 61 -0.63 -6.85 19.55
C ALA A 61 -1.77 -6.74 20.58
N GLN A 62 -1.54 -6.06 21.70
CA GLN A 62 -2.54 -5.89 22.75
C GLN A 62 -3.61 -4.88 22.31
N TRP A 63 -3.20 -3.77 21.68
CA TRP A 63 -4.13 -2.81 21.07
C TRP A 63 -5.00 -3.45 19.99
N GLN A 64 -4.46 -4.39 19.20
CA GLN A 64 -5.20 -5.13 18.18
C GLN A 64 -6.18 -6.16 18.75
N ALA A 65 -5.93 -6.65 19.96
CA ALA A 65 -6.83 -7.59 20.66
C ALA A 65 -7.99 -6.88 21.37
N ALA A 66 -7.85 -5.59 21.68
CA ALA A 66 -8.91 -4.80 22.26
C ALA A 66 -10.12 -4.67 21.30
N PRO A 67 -11.35 -4.55 21.83
CA PRO A 67 -12.53 -4.32 21.01
C PRO A 67 -12.32 -3.11 20.09
N PRO A 68 -12.58 -3.24 18.77
CA PRO A 68 -12.42 -2.13 17.85
C PRO A 68 -13.35 -0.99 18.25
N GLN A 69 -12.81 0.22 18.35
CA GLN A 69 -13.59 1.43 18.61
C GLN A 69 -13.85 2.19 17.31
N GLY A 70 -15.03 2.81 17.24
CA GLY A 70 -15.48 3.58 16.08
C GLY A 70 -15.78 2.72 14.83
N GLY A 71 -16.17 3.41 13.76
CA GLY A 71 -16.64 2.79 12.52
C GLY A 71 -18.16 2.64 12.47
N LEU A 72 -18.65 2.23 11.30
CA LEU A 72 -20.09 2.12 11.02
C LEU A 72 -20.64 0.73 11.37
N LEU A 73 -19.88 -0.10 12.08
CA LEU A 73 -20.30 -1.46 12.42
C LEU A 73 -21.55 -1.41 13.29
N GLY A 74 -22.64 -2.04 12.84
CA GLY A 74 -23.94 -1.99 13.50
C GLY A 74 -24.76 -0.73 13.23
N GLN A 75 -24.21 0.26 12.52
CA GLN A 75 -24.93 1.48 12.09
C GLN A 75 -25.41 1.41 10.64
N VAL A 76 -24.86 0.49 9.84
CA VAL A 76 -25.20 0.32 8.43
C VAL A 76 -25.36 -1.15 8.07
N GLU A 77 -26.26 -1.42 7.12
CA GLU A 77 -26.35 -2.72 6.46
C GLU A 77 -25.29 -2.79 5.33
N LEU A 78 -24.28 -3.65 5.50
CA LEU A 78 -23.24 -3.85 4.48
C LEU A 78 -23.66 -4.97 3.52
N ARG A 79 -23.69 -4.67 2.21
CA ARG A 79 -23.87 -5.66 1.14
C ARG A 79 -22.63 -5.74 0.26
N PRO A 80 -21.57 -6.42 0.70
CA PRO A 80 -20.33 -6.45 -0.05
C PRO A 80 -20.41 -7.44 -1.21
N LEU A 81 -19.61 -7.21 -2.25
CA LEU A 81 -19.42 -8.16 -3.35
C LEU A 81 -17.98 -8.06 -3.87
N VAL A 82 -17.52 -9.13 -4.52
CA VAL A 82 -16.24 -9.14 -5.24
C VAL A 82 -16.50 -9.35 -6.72
N ILE A 83 -15.96 -8.46 -7.53
CA ILE A 83 -15.90 -8.63 -8.98
C ILE A 83 -14.65 -9.44 -9.30
N ASP A 84 -14.84 -10.65 -9.81
CA ASP A 84 -13.76 -11.54 -10.20
C ASP A 84 -13.58 -11.50 -11.72
N ILE A 85 -12.37 -11.15 -12.15
CA ILE A 85 -12.05 -11.01 -13.58
C ILE A 85 -11.01 -12.10 -13.91
N PRO A 86 -11.26 -12.96 -14.91
CA PRO A 86 -10.27 -13.93 -15.37
C PRO A 86 -8.93 -13.25 -15.66
N ARG A 87 -7.83 -13.88 -15.25
CA ARG A 87 -6.49 -13.27 -15.27
C ARG A 87 -6.13 -12.71 -16.63
N ASP A 88 -6.37 -13.46 -17.70
CA ASP A 88 -5.98 -13.07 -19.05
C ASP A 88 -6.78 -11.84 -19.52
N LEU A 89 -8.09 -11.82 -19.22
CA LEU A 89 -8.94 -10.66 -19.50
C LEU A 89 -8.52 -9.43 -18.68
N LEU A 90 -8.13 -9.63 -17.41
CA LEU A 90 -7.66 -8.55 -16.55
C LEU A 90 -6.37 -7.93 -17.09
N VAL A 91 -5.41 -8.75 -17.52
CA VAL A 91 -4.15 -8.29 -18.13
C VAL A 91 -4.44 -7.48 -19.40
N GLN A 92 -5.28 -7.99 -20.30
CA GLN A 92 -5.65 -7.28 -21.53
C GLN A 92 -6.32 -5.93 -21.23
N ARG A 93 -7.22 -5.88 -20.24
CA ARG A 93 -7.89 -4.63 -19.82
C ARG A 93 -6.90 -3.63 -19.20
N ILE A 94 -5.94 -4.10 -18.40
CA ILE A 94 -4.88 -3.26 -17.84
C ILE A 94 -4.06 -2.63 -18.97
N ASP A 95 -3.64 -3.42 -19.94
CA ASP A 95 -2.80 -2.93 -21.04
C ASP A 95 -3.53 -1.91 -21.90
N ARG A 96 -4.79 -2.19 -22.25
CA ARG A 96 -5.65 -1.24 -22.99
C ARG A 96 -5.87 0.06 -22.20
N ARG A 97 -6.06 -0.04 -20.87
CA ARG A 97 -6.26 1.15 -20.03
C ARG A 97 -5.00 2.00 -19.98
N ILE A 98 -3.82 1.40 -19.87
CA ILE A 98 -2.54 2.14 -19.85
C ILE A 98 -2.33 2.85 -21.18
N GLU A 99 -2.59 2.18 -22.30
CA GLU A 99 -2.50 2.81 -23.63
C GLU A 99 -3.45 4.01 -23.74
N ALA A 100 -4.70 3.86 -23.30
CA ALA A 100 -5.66 4.95 -23.30
C ALA A 100 -5.21 6.13 -22.41
N MET A 101 -4.67 5.86 -21.21
CA MET A 101 -4.15 6.90 -20.32
C MET A 101 -2.92 7.61 -20.90
N TRP A 102 -2.04 6.87 -21.56
CA TRP A 102 -0.89 7.43 -22.27
C TRP A 102 -1.35 8.42 -23.35
N GLN A 103 -2.29 7.99 -24.19
CA GLN A 103 -2.88 8.81 -25.25
C GLN A 103 -3.69 10.00 -24.72
N SER A 104 -4.30 9.88 -23.54
CA SER A 104 -5.09 10.95 -22.91
C SER A 104 -4.27 11.93 -22.06
N GLY A 105 -2.95 11.93 -22.17
CA GLY A 105 -2.09 12.96 -21.58
C GLY A 105 -1.56 12.67 -20.17
N ALA A 106 -1.43 11.40 -19.77
CA ALA A 106 -0.84 11.03 -18.48
C ALA A 106 0.56 11.64 -18.25
N LEU A 107 1.39 11.76 -19.30
CA LEU A 107 2.72 12.37 -19.20
C LEU A 107 2.64 13.85 -18.78
N GLU A 108 1.66 14.57 -19.32
CA GLU A 108 1.45 16.00 -19.05
C GLU A 108 0.87 16.20 -17.64
N GLU A 109 0.00 15.31 -17.18
CA GLU A 109 -0.43 15.29 -15.78
C GLU A 109 0.75 15.09 -14.80
N VAL A 110 1.63 14.11 -15.07
CA VAL A 110 2.80 13.86 -14.24
C VAL A 110 3.82 14.99 -14.33
N ARG A 111 3.95 15.67 -15.47
CA ARG A 111 4.80 16.86 -15.62
C ARG A 111 4.34 17.99 -14.70
N ARG A 112 3.03 18.25 -14.64
CA ARG A 112 2.46 19.23 -13.69
C ARG A 112 2.67 18.82 -12.23
N LEU A 113 2.54 17.53 -11.93
CA LEU A 113 2.84 17.01 -10.58
C LEU A 113 4.31 17.23 -10.21
N ALA A 114 5.24 16.96 -11.14
CA ALA A 114 6.67 17.14 -10.93
C ALA A 114 7.03 18.60 -10.63
N ALA A 115 6.40 19.55 -11.34
CA ALA A 115 6.62 20.98 -11.16
C ALA A 115 6.27 21.49 -9.74
N ARG A 116 5.51 20.73 -8.95
CA ARG A 116 5.18 21.08 -7.56
C ARG A 116 6.33 20.83 -6.57
N ASN A 117 7.44 20.22 -7.00
CA ASN A 117 8.62 19.96 -6.17
C ASN A 117 8.30 19.28 -4.82
N LEU A 118 7.40 18.30 -4.88
CA LEU A 118 6.94 17.55 -3.72
C LEU A 118 8.01 16.55 -3.25
N SER A 119 8.03 16.26 -1.95
CA SER A 119 8.87 15.18 -1.40
C SER A 119 8.49 13.84 -2.02
N GLN A 120 9.49 13.09 -2.48
CA GLN A 120 9.34 11.74 -3.06
C GLN A 120 8.78 10.70 -2.07
N THR A 121 8.74 11.04 -0.79
CA THR A 121 8.18 10.20 0.27
C THR A 121 6.64 10.26 0.31
N LEU A 122 6.02 11.25 -0.34
CA LEU A 122 4.57 11.43 -0.31
C LEU A 122 3.85 10.32 -1.11
N PRO A 123 2.69 9.83 -0.64
CA PRO A 123 1.95 8.75 -1.30
C PRO A 123 1.65 9.00 -2.79
N VAL A 124 1.34 10.25 -3.16
CA VAL A 124 1.06 10.63 -4.55
C VAL A 124 2.27 10.41 -5.47
N MET A 125 3.48 10.62 -4.97
CA MET A 125 4.71 10.42 -5.73
C MET A 125 5.04 8.93 -5.95
N ARG A 126 4.38 8.05 -5.18
CA ARG A 126 4.51 6.59 -5.25
C ARG A 126 3.30 5.92 -5.92
N ALA A 127 2.34 6.70 -6.41
CA ALA A 127 1.18 6.16 -7.11
C ALA A 127 1.62 5.43 -8.40
N ILE A 128 0.94 4.32 -8.73
CA ILE A 128 1.27 3.52 -9.91
C ILE A 128 1.16 4.37 -11.18
N GLY A 129 2.21 4.34 -12.00
CA GLY A 129 2.34 5.18 -13.21
C GLY A 129 3.18 6.42 -12.99
N VAL A 130 3.17 7.02 -11.79
CA VAL A 130 3.95 8.24 -11.51
C VAL A 130 5.47 8.00 -11.59
N PRO A 131 6.06 7.01 -10.87
CA PRO A 131 7.51 6.76 -10.96
C PRO A 131 8.05 6.51 -12.37
N PRO A 132 7.47 5.61 -13.21
CA PRO A 132 8.00 5.39 -14.55
C PRO A 132 7.82 6.61 -15.47
N LEU A 133 6.72 7.35 -15.36
CA LEU A 133 6.54 8.60 -16.12
C LEU A 133 7.52 9.70 -15.70
N LEU A 134 7.82 9.81 -14.40
CA LEU A 134 8.84 10.74 -13.90
C LEU A 134 10.25 10.35 -14.40
N ALA A 135 10.58 9.06 -14.46
CA ALA A 135 11.85 8.59 -15.01
C ALA A 135 11.98 8.94 -16.50
N LEU A 136 10.89 8.78 -17.27
CA LEU A 136 10.85 9.22 -18.67
C LEU A 136 11.06 10.74 -18.80
N LEU A 137 10.41 11.56 -17.96
CA LEU A 137 10.60 13.01 -17.95
C LEU A 137 12.03 13.44 -17.62
N ARG A 138 12.77 12.63 -16.85
CA ARG A 138 14.18 12.85 -16.53
C ARG A 138 15.14 12.29 -17.60
N GLY A 139 14.63 11.62 -18.63
CA GLY A 139 15.45 11.00 -19.66
C GLY A 139 16.19 9.74 -19.21
N GLU A 140 15.76 9.11 -18.11
CA GLU A 140 16.42 7.93 -17.53
C GLU A 140 16.03 6.63 -18.23
N VAL A 141 14.85 6.60 -18.86
CA VAL A 141 14.28 5.43 -19.54
C VAL A 141 13.64 5.84 -20.86
N GLN A 142 13.56 4.91 -21.80
CA GLN A 142 12.83 5.12 -23.04
C GLN A 142 11.31 4.88 -22.86
N VAL A 143 10.50 5.38 -23.79
CA VAL A 143 9.03 5.24 -23.75
C VAL A 143 8.60 3.77 -23.63
N ALA A 144 9.22 2.87 -24.40
CA ALA A 144 8.89 1.44 -24.36
C ALA A 144 9.15 0.82 -22.98
N GLU A 145 10.28 1.14 -22.36
CA GLU A 145 10.63 0.67 -21.01
C GLU A 145 9.71 1.24 -19.94
N MET A 146 9.38 2.54 -20.05
CA MET A 146 8.42 3.21 -19.17
C MET A 146 7.04 2.51 -19.20
N ILE A 147 6.52 2.24 -20.41
CA ILE A 147 5.22 1.58 -20.58
C ILE A 147 5.24 0.17 -20.00
N GLU A 148 6.29 -0.61 -20.27
CA GLU A 148 6.40 -1.97 -19.71
C GLU A 148 6.50 -1.95 -18.18
N ARG A 149 7.23 -0.99 -17.61
CA ARG A 149 7.28 -0.82 -16.16
C ARG A 149 5.91 -0.47 -15.58
N TRP A 150 5.18 0.45 -16.22
CA TRP A 150 3.84 0.82 -15.78
C TRP A 150 2.85 -0.36 -15.86
N ARG A 151 2.92 -1.17 -16.92
CA ARG A 151 2.14 -2.41 -17.05
C ARG A 151 2.47 -3.40 -15.93
N LEU A 152 3.75 -3.65 -15.70
CA LEU A 152 4.21 -4.57 -14.65
C LEU A 152 3.70 -4.15 -13.26
N ASP A 153 3.91 -2.88 -12.89
CA ASP A 153 3.51 -2.36 -11.58
C ASP A 153 1.99 -2.46 -11.38
N THR A 154 1.22 -2.17 -12.43
CA THR A 154 -0.25 -2.28 -12.41
C THR A 154 -0.72 -3.73 -12.28
N ARG A 155 -0.10 -4.67 -13.01
CA ARG A 155 -0.41 -6.12 -12.92
C ARG A 155 -0.07 -6.68 -11.54
N GLN A 156 1.07 -6.29 -10.96
CA GLN A 156 1.45 -6.70 -9.60
C GLN A 156 0.47 -6.16 -8.56
N TYR A 157 0.01 -4.92 -8.71
CA TYR A 157 -1.01 -4.36 -7.83
C TYR A 157 -2.34 -5.11 -7.94
N ALA A 158 -2.80 -5.38 -9.15
CA ALA A 158 -4.02 -6.17 -9.39
C ALA A 158 -3.91 -7.58 -8.77
N LYS A 159 -2.74 -8.24 -8.87
CA LYS A 159 -2.46 -9.52 -8.19
C LYS A 159 -2.59 -9.39 -6.67
N ARG A 160 -2.04 -8.33 -6.07
CA ARG A 160 -2.16 -8.08 -4.61
C ARG A 160 -3.61 -7.89 -4.20
N GLN A 161 -4.41 -7.15 -4.98
CA GLN A 161 -5.84 -6.98 -4.73
C GLN A 161 -6.60 -8.31 -4.80
N ALA A 162 -6.31 -9.14 -5.82
CA ALA A 162 -6.92 -10.46 -5.94
C ALA A 162 -6.56 -11.39 -4.77
N THR A 163 -5.30 -11.38 -4.33
CA THR A 163 -4.86 -12.15 -3.14
C THR A 163 -5.56 -11.66 -1.88
N TRP A 164 -5.69 -10.34 -1.69
CA TRP A 164 -6.41 -9.78 -0.56
C TRP A 164 -7.88 -10.24 -0.56
N ALA A 165 -8.56 -10.13 -1.71
CA ALA A 165 -9.95 -10.58 -1.82
C ALA A 165 -10.08 -12.07 -1.47
N ARG A 166 -9.21 -12.93 -2.02
CA ARG A 166 -9.24 -14.38 -1.73
C ARG A 166 -9.14 -14.69 -0.23
N ASN A 167 -8.30 -13.95 0.49
CA ASN A 167 -8.00 -14.25 1.88
C ASN A 167 -8.93 -13.55 2.87
N GLN A 168 -9.47 -12.38 2.51
CA GLN A 168 -10.18 -11.50 3.44
C GLN A 168 -11.70 -11.42 3.17
N THR A 169 -12.19 -11.96 2.06
CA THR A 169 -13.60 -11.82 1.65
C THR A 169 -14.28 -13.16 1.42
N GLY A 170 -13.93 -14.20 2.19
CA GLY A 170 -14.42 -15.56 1.98
C GLY A 170 -15.96 -15.70 1.97
N GLY A 171 -16.66 -14.89 2.76
CA GLY A 171 -18.13 -14.87 2.82
C GLY A 171 -18.82 -13.92 1.85
N TRP A 172 -18.09 -13.23 0.97
CA TRP A 172 -18.67 -12.22 0.09
C TRP A 172 -19.10 -12.86 -1.25
N PRO A 173 -20.30 -12.53 -1.78
CA PRO A 173 -20.72 -12.93 -3.11
C PRO A 173 -19.68 -12.56 -4.19
N ARG A 174 -19.44 -13.47 -5.13
CA ARG A 174 -18.52 -13.25 -6.26
C ARG A 174 -19.28 -13.15 -7.57
N ILE A 175 -19.01 -12.10 -8.32
CA ILE A 175 -19.54 -11.91 -9.68
C ILE A 175 -18.38 -12.09 -10.65
N VAL A 176 -18.42 -13.17 -11.43
CA VAL A 176 -17.40 -13.43 -12.46
C VAL A 176 -17.77 -12.67 -13.72
N THR A 177 -16.91 -11.73 -14.14
CA THR A 177 -17.16 -10.98 -15.38
C THR A 177 -16.91 -11.86 -16.59
N ARG A 178 -17.86 -11.85 -17.54
CA ARG A 178 -17.68 -12.46 -18.86
C ARG A 178 -17.01 -11.44 -19.81
N PRO A 179 -16.31 -11.91 -20.85
CA PRO A 179 -15.90 -11.05 -21.95
C PRO A 179 -17.14 -10.34 -22.53
N ILE A 180 -16.97 -9.06 -22.89
CA ILE A 180 -17.95 -8.30 -23.68
C ILE A 180 -17.56 -8.51 -25.14
#